data_AF-A0A660W2G9-F1
#
_entry.id   AF-A0A660W2G9-F1
#
_cell.length_a   1.000
_cell.length_b   1.000
_cell.length_c   1.000
_cell.angle_alpha   90.00
_cell.angle_beta   90.00
_cell.angle_gamma   90.00
#
_symmetry.space_group_name_H-M   'P 1'
#
loop_
_entity.id
_entity.type
_entity.pdbx_description
1 polymer ?
#
loop_
_entity_poly.entity_id
_entity_poly.type
_entity_poly.pdbx_seq_one_letter_code
_entity_poly.pdbx_strand_id
1 'polypeptide(L)'
;MGSPFFGLRASDDFTVTGQRPQNWRELMLLLYPNGDLPLTALMSKMKNESTDDAHYHWFTKSLPTQSASLVDNGAYTNSTLATAYVSGGSAGDTLYLKMAAGDLVQFRVNHQILIRDESDLTVDVNAVVAAKGSTYLEVTLLEDDDNSSLGDLSDADYVLIIGNANAEGAQIPDAISYDPTEHDNYTQIFRTPLEITRTAKKTRLRTGDAYKEAKREALEMHGIEMEKAFLWGTKALTTGSNGKPQRYTQGLIGAIKSESDSVSNYVLDEDFDGTTWLNGGEDWLDKWLEIIFRHGSDTRMGFVGSGALLAINKLIKDRGHFEFSEKT
;
A
#
# COMPACT_ATOMS: atom_id res chain seq x y z
N MET A 1 -42.57 -39.97 -15.36
CA MET A 1 -41.95 -40.28 -16.66
C MET A 1 -41.35 -38.99 -17.20
N GLY A 2 -40.02 -38.87 -17.22
CA GLY A 2 -39.33 -37.69 -17.76
C GLY A 2 -39.25 -37.78 -19.28
N SER A 3 -39.61 -36.70 -19.98
CA SER A 3 -39.60 -36.64 -21.44
C SER A 3 -38.17 -36.74 -21.99
N PRO A 4 -37.88 -37.62 -22.97
CA PRO A 4 -36.57 -37.71 -23.60
C PRO A 4 -36.33 -36.55 -24.57
N PHE A 5 -35.09 -36.05 -24.62
CA PHE A 5 -34.63 -34.98 -25.51
C PHE A 5 -33.56 -35.52 -26.48
N PHE A 6 -33.61 -35.11 -27.74
CA PHE A 6 -32.71 -35.56 -28.81
C PHE A 6 -32.03 -34.33 -29.43
N GLY A 7 -30.71 -34.20 -29.29
CA GLY A 7 -29.91 -33.08 -29.78
C GLY A 7 -28.94 -32.51 -28.74
N LEU A 8 -28.06 -31.58 -29.15
CA LEU A 8 -27.09 -30.91 -28.28
C LEU A 8 -27.79 -29.84 -27.43
N ARG A 9 -27.72 -29.93 -26.09
CA ARG A 9 -28.34 -28.94 -25.19
C ARG A 9 -27.55 -27.62 -25.17
N ALA A 10 -28.22 -26.50 -25.47
CA ALA A 10 -27.69 -25.15 -25.31
C ALA A 10 -27.94 -24.60 -23.88
N SER A 11 -27.28 -23.49 -23.53
CA SER A 11 -27.31 -22.88 -22.19
C SER A 11 -28.69 -22.43 -21.71
N ASP A 12 -29.62 -22.26 -22.64
CA ASP A 12 -30.88 -21.55 -22.41
C ASP A 12 -32.06 -22.53 -22.24
N ASP A 13 -31.80 -23.84 -22.36
CA ASP A 13 -32.81 -24.91 -22.48
C ASP A 13 -33.05 -25.71 -21.18
N PHE A 14 -32.63 -25.18 -20.03
CA PHE A 14 -32.87 -25.78 -18.71
C PHE A 14 -34.19 -25.23 -18.13
N THR A 15 -35.31 -25.90 -18.43
CA THR A 15 -36.68 -25.48 -18.04
C THR A 15 -37.06 -25.74 -16.57
N VAL A 16 -36.11 -26.13 -15.72
CA VAL A 16 -36.30 -26.25 -14.26
C VAL A 16 -35.56 -25.10 -13.56
N THR A 17 -36.33 -24.15 -13.02
CA THR A 17 -35.81 -23.01 -12.26
C THR A 17 -34.89 -23.48 -11.12
N GLY A 18 -33.60 -23.15 -11.18
CA GLY A 18 -32.59 -23.50 -10.16
C GLY A 18 -31.70 -24.72 -10.47
N GLN A 19 -31.77 -25.31 -11.66
CA GLN A 19 -30.95 -26.48 -12.02
C GLN A 19 -29.49 -26.15 -12.43
N ARG A 20 -29.12 -24.87 -12.47
CA ARG A 20 -27.74 -24.39 -12.63
C ARG A 20 -27.22 -23.82 -11.31
N PRO A 21 -26.21 -24.42 -10.66
CA PRO A 21 -25.44 -23.75 -9.63
C PRO A 21 -24.41 -22.87 -10.31
N GLN A 22 -24.74 -21.59 -10.51
CA GLN A 22 -23.79 -20.58 -10.98
C GLN A 22 -23.47 -19.65 -9.80
N ASN A 23 -22.23 -19.72 -9.33
CA ASN A 23 -21.58 -18.85 -8.34
C ASN A 23 -22.35 -18.58 -7.04
N TRP A 24 -22.16 -19.43 -6.03
CA TRP A 24 -22.63 -19.17 -4.66
C TRP A 24 -22.05 -17.88 -4.05
N ARG A 25 -20.92 -17.36 -4.55
CA ARG A 25 -20.36 -16.05 -4.17
C ARG A 25 -21.23 -14.86 -4.62
N GLU A 26 -21.90 -14.96 -5.76
CA GLU A 26 -22.80 -13.90 -6.26
C GLU A 26 -24.19 -13.96 -5.60
N LEU A 27 -24.67 -15.15 -5.22
CA LEU A 27 -25.93 -15.28 -4.47
C LEU A 27 -25.85 -14.60 -3.09
N MET A 28 -24.68 -14.61 -2.48
CA MET A 28 -24.43 -13.88 -1.22
C MET A 28 -24.54 -12.35 -1.41
N LEU A 29 -24.09 -11.85 -2.56
CA LEU A 29 -24.23 -10.46 -3.02
C LEU A 29 -25.70 -10.09 -3.30
N LEU A 30 -26.50 -11.04 -3.80
CA LEU A 30 -27.95 -10.88 -4.02
C LEU A 30 -28.74 -10.88 -2.69
N LEU A 31 -28.34 -11.70 -1.70
CA LEU A 31 -29.05 -11.80 -0.43
C LEU A 31 -28.77 -10.62 0.52
N TYR A 32 -27.58 -10.01 0.45
CA TYR A 32 -27.19 -8.90 1.33
C TYR A 32 -26.41 -7.80 0.59
N PRO A 33 -27.10 -6.86 -0.08
CA PRO A 33 -26.47 -5.71 -0.75
C PRO A 33 -25.67 -4.79 0.19
N ASN A 34 -25.96 -4.84 1.50
CA ASN A 34 -25.29 -4.11 2.58
C ASN A 34 -24.52 -5.04 3.55
N GLY A 35 -24.25 -6.30 3.19
CA GLY A 35 -23.82 -7.35 4.12
C GLY A 35 -22.37 -7.22 4.62
N ASP A 36 -22.08 -7.86 5.76
CA ASP A 36 -20.81 -7.92 6.50
C ASP A 36 -19.61 -8.53 5.72
N LEU A 37 -19.69 -8.62 4.38
CA LEU A 37 -18.75 -9.32 3.49
C LEU A 37 -18.32 -8.49 2.26
N PRO A 38 -18.02 -7.18 2.40
CA PRO A 38 -17.77 -6.33 1.24
C PRO A 38 -16.45 -6.65 0.51
N LEU A 39 -15.40 -7.09 1.21
CA LEU A 39 -14.12 -7.46 0.60
C LEU A 39 -14.24 -8.82 -0.12
N THR A 40 -14.92 -9.80 0.46
CA THR A 40 -15.22 -11.09 -0.17
C THR A 40 -16.06 -10.91 -1.43
N ALA A 41 -17.00 -9.96 -1.42
CA ALA A 41 -17.74 -9.57 -2.61
C ALA A 41 -16.84 -8.95 -3.69
N LEU A 42 -15.92 -8.06 -3.32
CA LEU A 42 -14.95 -7.46 -4.25
C LEU A 42 -13.99 -8.50 -4.84
N MET A 43 -13.44 -9.39 -4.00
CA MET A 43 -12.56 -10.48 -4.43
C MET A 43 -13.25 -11.43 -5.41
N SER A 44 -14.57 -11.56 -5.37
CA SER A 44 -15.31 -12.36 -6.36
C SER A 44 -15.25 -11.79 -7.79
N LYS A 45 -14.97 -10.49 -7.92
CA LYS A 45 -14.85 -9.78 -9.21
C LYS A 45 -13.39 -9.60 -9.63
N MET A 46 -12.43 -9.90 -8.77
CA MET A 46 -11.02 -9.87 -9.10
C MET A 46 -10.64 -11.08 -9.97
N LYS A 47 -9.63 -10.93 -10.81
CA LYS A 47 -9.06 -12.05 -11.55
C LYS A 47 -8.45 -13.05 -10.57
N ASN A 48 -8.63 -14.33 -10.86
CA ASN A 48 -8.10 -15.42 -10.05
C ASN A 48 -7.12 -16.26 -10.87
N GLU A 49 -6.14 -16.80 -10.17
CA GLU A 49 -5.25 -17.83 -10.69
C GLU A 49 -5.16 -18.97 -9.67
N SER A 50 -4.98 -20.20 -10.14
CA SER A 50 -4.72 -21.34 -9.28
C SER A 50 -3.26 -21.35 -8.87
N THR A 51 -2.99 -21.51 -7.58
CA THR A 51 -1.64 -21.80 -7.07
C THR A 51 -1.49 -23.31 -6.87
N ASP A 52 -0.32 -23.85 -7.24
CA ASP A 52 0.03 -25.26 -7.06
C ASP A 52 0.74 -25.52 -5.72
N ASP A 53 1.25 -24.48 -5.06
CA ASP A 53 1.88 -24.56 -3.74
C ASP A 53 1.05 -23.84 -2.66
N ALA A 54 1.13 -24.35 -1.43
CA ALA A 54 0.55 -23.76 -0.24
C ALA A 54 1.35 -22.55 0.29
N HIS A 55 2.56 -22.34 -0.23
CA HIS A 55 3.36 -21.14 -0.05
C HIS A 55 3.45 -20.41 -1.40
N TYR A 56 2.81 -19.26 -1.50
CA TYR A 56 2.77 -18.47 -2.71
C TYR A 56 3.71 -17.28 -2.60
N HIS A 57 4.53 -17.09 -3.63
CA HIS A 57 5.49 -16.01 -3.75
C HIS A 57 5.12 -15.12 -4.93
N TRP A 58 5.15 -13.82 -4.75
CA TRP A 58 5.02 -12.85 -5.82
C TRP A 58 6.12 -11.81 -5.74
N PHE A 59 6.52 -11.31 -6.89
CA PHE A 59 7.61 -10.34 -7.02
C PHE A 59 7.03 -9.00 -7.42
N THR A 60 7.40 -7.95 -6.70
CA THR A 60 7.05 -6.58 -7.07
C THR A 60 8.30 -5.82 -7.47
N LYS A 61 8.13 -4.85 -8.36
CA LYS A 61 9.19 -3.95 -8.77
C LYS A 61 8.61 -2.55 -8.89
N SER A 62 9.00 -1.69 -7.96
CA SER A 62 8.69 -0.27 -8.00
C SER A 62 9.62 0.46 -8.98
N LEU A 63 9.23 1.66 -9.37
CA LEU A 63 10.15 2.58 -10.02
C LEU A 63 11.21 3.00 -8.99
N PRO A 64 12.47 3.14 -9.41
CA PRO A 64 13.52 3.63 -8.53
C PRO A 64 13.26 5.09 -8.14
N THR A 65 13.63 5.46 -6.92
CA THR A 65 13.45 6.82 -6.38
C THR A 65 14.30 7.86 -7.11
N GLN A 66 15.46 7.46 -7.64
CA GLN A 66 16.42 8.35 -8.34
C GLN A 66 16.82 9.56 -7.50
N SER A 67 16.91 9.36 -6.20
CA SER A 67 17.21 10.38 -5.20
C SER A 67 17.86 9.75 -3.97
N ALA A 68 18.52 10.58 -3.18
CA ALA A 68 19.19 10.17 -1.96
C ALA A 68 19.18 11.29 -0.93
N SER A 69 19.05 10.92 0.35
CA SER A 69 19.29 11.83 1.46
C SER A 69 20.79 11.88 1.76
N LEU A 70 21.26 13.09 2.08
CA LEU A 70 22.62 13.34 2.53
C LEU A 70 22.75 13.01 4.02
N VAL A 71 23.97 12.62 4.44
CA VAL A 71 24.24 12.14 5.80
C VAL A 71 25.35 12.98 6.43
N ASP A 72 25.25 13.28 7.73
CA ASP A 72 26.22 14.02 8.54
C ASP A 72 26.70 15.34 7.88
N ASN A 73 25.92 16.42 7.97
CA ASN A 73 26.18 17.74 7.36
C ASN A 73 26.30 17.75 5.83
N GLY A 74 26.02 16.62 5.17
CA GLY A 74 25.82 16.45 3.74
C GLY A 74 27.01 16.70 2.82
N ALA A 75 27.54 17.92 2.78
CA ALA A 75 28.59 18.35 1.86
C ALA A 75 29.96 18.53 2.55
N TYR A 76 31.02 18.14 1.84
CA TYR A 76 32.40 18.19 2.31
C TYR A 76 33.34 18.73 1.22
N THR A 77 34.47 19.30 1.63
CA THR A 77 35.49 19.85 0.70
C THR A 77 36.60 18.86 0.34
N ASN A 78 36.63 17.68 0.97
CA ASN A 78 37.64 16.66 0.71
C ASN A 78 37.07 15.23 0.67
N SER A 79 37.77 14.36 -0.06
CA SER A 79 37.43 12.94 -0.25
C SER A 79 37.55 12.09 1.02
N THR A 80 38.21 12.60 2.07
CA THR A 80 38.28 11.95 3.39
C THR A 80 37.10 12.31 4.29
N LEU A 81 36.21 13.20 3.85
CA LEU A 81 35.05 13.69 4.60
C LEU A 81 35.43 14.27 5.98
N ALA A 82 36.59 14.92 6.06
CA ALA A 82 37.15 15.44 7.31
C ALA A 82 36.79 16.90 7.57
N THR A 83 36.37 17.62 6.53
CA THR A 83 36.06 19.06 6.59
C THR A 83 34.74 19.29 5.91
N ALA A 84 33.71 19.60 6.70
CA ALA A 84 32.40 19.98 6.20
C ALA A 84 32.52 21.25 5.34
N TYR A 85 31.71 21.30 4.30
CA TYR A 85 31.49 22.51 3.52
C TYR A 85 30.78 23.54 4.40
N VAL A 86 31.05 24.83 4.16
CA VAL A 86 30.51 25.92 5.00
C VAL A 86 29.77 26.94 4.16
N SER A 87 30.34 27.43 3.06
CA SER A 87 29.70 28.35 2.10
C SER A 87 30.68 28.77 1.00
N GLY A 88 30.17 29.47 -0.02
CA GLY A 88 30.98 30.23 -0.97
C GLY A 88 31.55 29.43 -2.14
N GLY A 89 30.98 28.25 -2.41
CA GLY A 89 31.25 27.45 -3.59
C GLY A 89 30.88 28.22 -4.85
N SER A 90 31.79 28.22 -5.82
CA SER A 90 31.58 28.82 -7.12
C SER A 90 31.38 27.74 -8.18
N ALA A 91 30.79 28.10 -9.31
CA ALA A 91 30.67 27.22 -10.46
C ALA A 91 32.04 26.63 -10.84
N GLY A 92 32.11 25.30 -10.93
CA GLY A 92 33.33 24.54 -11.20
C GLY A 92 34.05 24.00 -9.97
N ASP A 93 33.66 24.39 -8.75
CA ASP A 93 34.24 23.83 -7.53
C ASP A 93 33.82 22.37 -7.34
N THR A 94 34.74 21.58 -6.78
CA THR A 94 34.51 20.16 -6.46
C THR A 94 34.11 19.99 -5.01
N LEU A 95 32.95 19.38 -4.79
CA LEU A 95 32.42 19.02 -3.48
C LEU A 95 32.19 17.51 -3.37
N TYR A 96 32.17 17.02 -2.13
CA TYR A 96 31.98 15.63 -1.78
C TYR A 96 30.72 15.47 -0.97
N LEU A 97 29.69 14.89 -1.57
CA LEU A 97 28.41 14.65 -0.92
C LEU A 97 28.42 13.29 -0.25
N LYS A 98 28.23 13.26 1.07
CA LYS A 98 28.18 12.04 1.85
C LYS A 98 26.76 11.49 1.84
N MET A 99 26.62 10.23 1.44
CA MET A 99 25.33 9.52 1.41
C MET A 99 25.54 8.03 1.72
N ALA A 100 24.45 7.31 1.99
CA ALA A 100 24.54 5.89 2.27
C ALA A 100 25.03 5.11 1.03
N ALA A 101 25.81 4.03 1.28
CA ALA A 101 26.39 3.24 0.20
C ALA A 101 25.36 2.57 -0.73
N GLY A 102 24.15 2.30 -0.22
CA GLY A 102 23.04 1.77 -1.02
C GLY A 102 22.49 2.76 -2.03
N ASP A 103 22.46 4.06 -1.68
CA ASP A 103 21.89 5.10 -2.53
C ASP A 103 22.86 5.54 -3.63
N LEU A 104 24.17 5.43 -3.38
CA LEU A 104 25.22 5.71 -4.38
C LEU A 104 25.07 4.89 -5.66
N VAL A 105 24.52 3.68 -5.57
CA VAL A 105 24.35 2.78 -6.73
C VAL A 105 23.38 3.37 -7.75
N GLN A 106 22.49 4.29 -7.33
CA GLN A 106 21.53 4.96 -8.21
C GLN A 106 22.19 6.02 -9.10
N PHE A 107 23.39 6.50 -8.74
CA PHE A 107 24.10 7.56 -9.45
C PHE A 107 25.16 7.00 -10.39
N ARG A 108 25.32 7.68 -11.54
CA ARG A 108 26.41 7.41 -12.48
C ARG A 108 27.23 8.68 -12.67
N VAL A 109 28.47 8.50 -13.10
CA VAL A 109 29.28 9.60 -13.60
C VAL A 109 28.54 10.29 -14.73
N ASN A 110 28.62 11.61 -14.79
CA ASN A 110 27.89 12.48 -15.71
C ASN A 110 26.37 12.56 -15.51
N HIS A 111 25.84 12.04 -14.40
CA HIS A 111 24.49 12.44 -13.99
C HIS A 111 24.50 13.91 -13.59
N GLN A 112 23.49 14.63 -14.04
CA GLN A 112 23.19 15.95 -13.54
C GLN A 112 22.27 15.79 -12.34
N ILE A 113 22.64 16.42 -11.24
CA ILE A 113 21.96 16.33 -9.96
C ILE A 113 21.51 17.72 -9.51
N LEU A 114 20.40 17.75 -8.78
CA LEU A 114 19.93 18.89 -8.03
C LEU A 114 20.13 18.58 -6.56
N ILE A 115 20.90 19.42 -5.87
CA ILE A 115 21.12 19.36 -4.43
C ILE A 115 20.20 20.40 -3.80
N ARG A 116 19.48 20.02 -2.75
CA ARG A 116 18.48 20.87 -2.12
C ARG A 116 18.43 20.68 -0.61
N ASP A 117 17.88 21.67 0.06
CA ASP A 117 17.37 21.55 1.43
C ASP A 117 15.87 21.22 1.38
N GLU A 118 15.45 20.17 2.08
CA GLU A 118 14.03 19.80 2.21
C GLU A 118 13.24 20.89 2.96
N SER A 119 13.90 21.63 3.86
CA SER A 119 13.30 22.67 4.69
C SER A 119 13.22 24.04 4.01
N ASP A 120 14.12 24.32 3.04
CA ASP A 120 14.15 25.58 2.29
C ASP A 120 14.28 25.35 0.76
N LEU A 121 13.18 25.56 0.05
CA LEU A 121 13.09 25.43 -1.41
C LEU A 121 13.86 26.51 -2.18
N THR A 122 14.41 27.52 -1.50
CA THR A 122 15.24 28.54 -2.15
C THR A 122 16.66 28.03 -2.36
N VAL A 123 17.14 27.09 -1.55
CA VAL A 123 18.49 26.53 -1.65
C VAL A 123 18.49 25.33 -2.61
N ASP A 124 18.53 25.62 -3.91
CA ASP A 124 18.63 24.62 -4.97
C ASP A 124 19.95 24.82 -5.75
N VAL A 125 20.85 23.83 -5.76
CA VAL A 125 22.13 23.96 -6.50
C VAL A 125 22.30 22.80 -7.47
N ASN A 126 22.53 23.14 -8.72
CA ASN A 126 22.73 22.22 -9.82
C ASN A 126 24.20 21.83 -9.94
N ALA A 127 24.42 20.53 -10.11
CA ALA A 127 25.76 20.00 -10.16
C ALA A 127 25.86 18.74 -11.02
N VAL A 128 27.08 18.34 -11.36
CA VAL A 128 27.32 17.12 -12.15
C VAL A 128 28.23 16.16 -11.40
N VAL A 129 27.90 14.87 -11.47
CA VAL A 129 28.68 13.80 -10.85
C VAL A 129 29.98 13.58 -11.61
N ALA A 130 31.10 13.90 -10.98
CA ALA A 130 32.43 13.72 -11.55
C ALA A 130 32.96 12.30 -11.28
N ALA A 131 32.78 11.80 -10.04
CA ALA A 131 33.21 10.47 -9.65
C ALA A 131 32.38 9.92 -8.49
N LYS A 132 32.57 8.63 -8.18
CA LYS A 132 31.94 7.96 -7.03
C LYS A 132 32.98 7.34 -6.12
N GLY A 133 32.87 7.64 -4.83
CA GLY A 133 33.57 6.94 -3.76
C GLY A 133 32.75 5.77 -3.22
N SER A 134 33.19 5.20 -2.09
CA SER A 134 32.46 4.13 -1.39
C SER A 134 31.32 4.62 -0.50
N THR A 135 31.42 5.86 -0.02
CA THR A 135 30.49 6.49 0.94
C THR A 135 30.21 7.95 0.59
N TYR A 136 30.67 8.39 -0.57
CA TYR A 136 30.49 9.76 -1.05
C TYR A 136 30.40 9.81 -2.57
N LEU A 137 29.84 10.90 -3.05
CA LEU A 137 29.74 11.24 -4.45
C LEU A 137 30.56 12.52 -4.68
N GLU A 138 31.48 12.47 -5.65
CA GLU A 138 32.28 13.64 -6.05
C GLU A 138 31.53 14.41 -7.12
N VAL A 139 31.26 15.68 -6.83
CA VAL A 139 30.39 16.56 -7.60
C VAL A 139 31.17 17.78 -8.02
N THR A 140 30.96 18.26 -9.23
CA THR A 140 31.37 19.60 -9.64
C THR A 140 30.14 20.51 -9.78
N LEU A 141 30.14 21.64 -9.09
CA LEU A 141 29.05 22.62 -9.14
C LEU A 141 28.93 23.23 -10.54
N LEU A 142 27.71 23.39 -11.04
CA LEU A 142 27.44 24.04 -12.33
C LEU A 142 27.07 25.51 -12.18
N GLU A 143 26.67 25.92 -10.99
CA GLU A 143 26.33 27.30 -10.61
C GLU A 143 26.99 27.67 -9.28
N ASP A 144 26.97 28.96 -8.98
CA ASP A 144 27.46 29.47 -7.70
C ASP A 144 26.48 29.07 -6.59
N ASP A 145 27.00 28.86 -5.38
CA ASP A 145 26.19 28.67 -4.18
C ASP A 145 25.67 30.04 -3.67
N ASP A 146 24.85 30.70 -4.49
CA ASP A 146 24.28 32.02 -4.24
C ASP A 146 22.75 31.98 -4.04
N ASN A 147 22.17 30.79 -3.88
CA ASN A 147 20.73 30.59 -4.06
C ASN A 147 19.85 30.97 -2.85
N SER A 148 20.40 31.60 -1.81
CA SER A 148 19.60 32.30 -0.79
C SER A 148 20.47 33.25 0.02
N SER A 149 19.86 34.27 0.64
CA SER A 149 20.55 35.09 1.64
C SER A 149 20.49 34.50 3.06
N LEU A 150 19.70 33.44 3.24
CA LEU A 150 19.34 32.87 4.55
C LEU A 150 19.90 31.47 4.80
N GLY A 151 20.34 30.76 3.75
CA GLY A 151 20.90 29.41 3.80
C GLY A 151 21.80 29.15 2.60
N ASP A 152 22.65 28.13 2.68
CA ASP A 152 23.61 27.74 1.66
C ASP A 152 23.69 26.22 1.53
N LEU A 153 24.52 25.72 0.62
CA LEU A 153 24.65 24.27 0.36
C LEU A 153 25.17 23.46 1.57
N SER A 154 25.65 24.09 2.65
CA SER A 154 26.05 23.38 3.87
C SER A 154 24.87 22.81 4.66
N ASP A 155 23.68 23.37 4.49
CA ASP A 155 22.44 22.89 5.11
C ASP A 155 21.68 21.90 4.22
N ALA A 156 22.14 21.65 3.00
CA ALA A 156 21.47 20.74 2.08
C ALA A 156 21.45 19.29 2.58
N ASP A 157 20.29 18.65 2.49
CA ASP A 157 20.02 17.32 3.03
C ASP A 157 19.49 16.34 1.98
N TYR A 158 19.20 16.78 0.75
CA TYR A 158 18.59 15.95 -0.28
C TYR A 158 19.19 16.15 -1.67
N VAL A 159 19.27 15.07 -2.44
CA VAL A 159 19.79 15.07 -3.81
C VAL A 159 18.84 14.33 -4.75
N LEU A 160 18.55 14.93 -5.90
CA LEU A 160 17.72 14.38 -6.97
C LEU A 160 18.52 14.26 -8.27
N ILE A 161 18.32 13.16 -9.01
CA ILE A 161 18.85 13.03 -10.38
C ILE A 161 17.89 13.76 -11.34
N ILE A 162 18.37 14.80 -12.00
CA ILE A 162 17.57 15.60 -12.94
C ILE A 162 17.89 15.33 -14.41
N GLY A 163 19.00 14.66 -14.70
CA GLY A 163 19.37 14.30 -16.05
C GLY A 163 20.74 13.63 -16.17
N ASN A 164 21.23 13.52 -17.40
CA ASN A 164 22.59 13.12 -17.68
C ASN A 164 23.19 14.00 -18.80
N ALA A 165 24.42 14.48 -18.58
CA ALA A 165 25.10 15.38 -19.50
C ALA A 165 26.42 14.75 -19.94
N ASN A 166 26.46 14.16 -21.14
CA ASN A 166 27.66 13.50 -21.68
C ASN A 166 28.30 14.34 -22.79
N ALA A 167 29.62 14.35 -22.84
CA ALA A 167 30.38 15.02 -23.90
C ALA A 167 30.18 14.35 -25.27
N GLU A 168 30.32 15.13 -26.36
CA GLU A 168 30.21 14.61 -27.72
C GLU A 168 31.29 13.54 -27.98
N GLY A 169 30.85 12.34 -28.39
CA GLY A 169 31.75 11.19 -28.62
C GLY A 169 32.17 10.42 -27.36
N ALA A 170 31.57 10.70 -26.20
CA ALA A 170 31.83 9.96 -24.96
C ALA A 170 31.43 8.47 -25.08
N GLN A 171 32.11 7.61 -24.31
CA GLN A 171 31.75 6.20 -24.19
C GLN A 171 30.36 6.05 -23.57
N ILE A 172 29.64 5.00 -23.98
CA ILE A 172 28.33 4.65 -23.43
C ILE A 172 28.48 4.37 -21.92
N PRO A 173 27.70 5.02 -21.04
CA PRO A 173 27.75 4.77 -19.60
C PRO A 173 27.30 3.35 -19.21
N ASP A 174 27.76 2.87 -18.06
CA ASP A 174 27.32 1.60 -17.49
C ASP A 174 25.81 1.58 -17.23
N ALA A 175 25.18 0.42 -17.43
CA ALA A 175 23.76 0.23 -17.15
C ALA A 175 23.50 0.03 -15.65
N ILE A 176 22.41 0.63 -15.15
CA ILE A 176 21.85 0.31 -13.81
C ILE A 176 20.66 -0.60 -14.00
N SER A 177 20.65 -1.73 -13.30
CA SER A 177 19.52 -2.65 -13.18
C SER A 177 19.00 -2.67 -11.75
N TYR A 178 17.68 -2.80 -11.61
CA TYR A 178 17.02 -2.92 -10.31
C TYR A 178 16.40 -4.31 -10.18
N ASP A 179 16.69 -4.98 -9.07
CA ASP A 179 16.14 -6.28 -8.75
C ASP A 179 14.75 -6.15 -8.13
N PRO A 180 13.84 -7.10 -8.38
CA PRO A 180 12.52 -7.10 -7.76
C PRO A 180 12.57 -7.51 -6.29
N THR A 181 11.61 -7.05 -5.50
CA THR A 181 11.41 -7.50 -4.12
C THR A 181 10.45 -8.70 -4.09
N GLU A 182 10.79 -9.70 -3.28
CA GLU A 182 9.97 -10.88 -3.08
C GLU A 182 9.01 -10.68 -1.90
N HIS A 183 7.74 -11.03 -2.11
CA HIS A 183 6.72 -11.10 -1.07
C HIS A 183 6.08 -12.47 -1.09
N ASP A 184 5.60 -12.93 0.07
CA ASP A 184 5.11 -14.29 0.21
C ASP A 184 3.98 -14.46 1.23
N ASN A 185 3.05 -15.37 0.94
CA ASN A 185 1.92 -15.68 1.82
C ASN A 185 1.56 -17.18 1.76
N TYR A 186 0.88 -17.67 2.80
CA TYR A 186 0.40 -19.05 2.84
C TYR A 186 -1.05 -19.15 2.42
N THR A 187 -1.45 -20.30 1.87
CA THR A 187 -2.86 -20.66 1.70
C THR A 187 -3.42 -21.28 2.98
N GLN A 188 -4.61 -20.85 3.40
CA GLN A 188 -5.31 -21.39 4.57
C GLN A 188 -6.51 -22.25 4.15
N ILE A 189 -6.76 -23.32 4.90
CA ILE A 189 -7.90 -24.21 4.70
C ILE A 189 -9.03 -23.78 5.65
N PHE A 190 -10.14 -23.31 5.10
CA PHE A 190 -11.35 -23.01 5.85
C PHE A 190 -12.31 -24.20 5.83
N ARG A 191 -12.84 -24.61 6.98
CA ARG A 191 -13.81 -25.72 7.10
C ARG A 191 -14.86 -25.38 8.15
N THR A 192 -16.13 -25.27 7.73
CA THR A 192 -17.27 -25.08 8.62
C THR A 192 -18.19 -26.30 8.52
N PRO A 193 -18.36 -27.11 9.59
CA PRO A 193 -19.18 -28.30 9.54
C PRO A 193 -20.68 -27.95 9.57
N LEU A 194 -21.49 -28.72 8.84
CA LEU A 194 -22.95 -28.67 8.90
C LEU A 194 -23.47 -30.08 9.21
N GLU A 195 -24.08 -30.25 10.38
CA GLU A 195 -24.64 -31.52 10.79
C GLU A 195 -26.13 -31.39 11.11
N ILE A 196 -26.96 -32.22 10.47
CA ILE A 196 -28.37 -32.38 10.83
C ILE A 196 -28.71 -33.87 10.85
N THR A 197 -29.39 -34.31 11.90
CA THR A 197 -29.82 -35.70 12.01
C THR A 197 -30.96 -35.99 11.03
N ARG A 198 -31.06 -37.24 10.55
CA ARG A 198 -32.12 -37.65 9.61
C ARG A 198 -33.53 -37.48 10.18
N THR A 199 -33.70 -37.62 11.50
CA THR A 199 -34.98 -37.42 12.19
C THR A 199 -35.36 -35.94 12.20
N ALA A 200 -34.42 -35.05 12.56
CA ALA A 200 -34.63 -33.61 12.55
C ALA A 200 -34.93 -33.06 11.14
N LYS A 201 -34.35 -33.67 10.09
CA LYS A 201 -34.65 -33.32 8.71
C LYS A 201 -36.08 -33.68 8.28
N LYS A 202 -36.70 -34.68 8.89
CA LYS A 202 -38.06 -35.15 8.56
C LYS A 202 -39.16 -34.51 9.41
N THR A 203 -38.82 -33.90 10.54
CA THR A 203 -39.78 -33.17 11.37
C THR A 203 -40.23 -31.89 10.67
N ARG A 204 -41.55 -31.72 10.52
CA ARG A 204 -42.12 -30.51 9.94
C ARG A 204 -42.05 -29.36 10.93
N LEU A 205 -41.06 -28.48 10.74
CA LEU A 205 -40.88 -27.28 11.55
C LEU A 205 -41.79 -26.16 11.05
N ARG A 206 -42.19 -25.27 11.97
CA ARG A 206 -43.08 -24.13 11.67
C ARG A 206 -42.36 -23.01 10.89
N THR A 207 -41.03 -23.03 10.92
CA THR A 207 -40.11 -22.07 10.28
C THR A 207 -39.64 -22.48 8.88
N GLY A 208 -40.10 -23.62 8.34
CA GLY A 208 -39.70 -24.13 7.03
C GLY A 208 -38.69 -25.28 7.09
N ASP A 209 -37.89 -25.45 6.04
CA ASP A 209 -36.90 -26.54 5.91
C ASP A 209 -35.60 -26.17 6.63
N ALA A 210 -35.40 -26.72 7.84
CA ALA A 210 -34.23 -26.45 8.66
C ALA A 210 -32.89 -26.82 8.00
N TYR A 211 -32.87 -27.73 7.03
CA TYR A 211 -31.63 -28.04 6.32
C TYR A 211 -31.20 -26.89 5.40
N LYS A 212 -32.16 -26.20 4.77
CA LYS A 212 -31.86 -25.07 3.89
C LYS A 212 -31.41 -23.85 4.69
N GLU A 213 -32.06 -23.59 5.82
CA GLU A 213 -31.65 -22.50 6.72
C GLU A 213 -30.29 -22.75 7.33
N ALA A 214 -30.05 -23.94 7.91
CA ALA A 214 -28.74 -24.24 8.49
C ALA A 214 -27.62 -24.23 7.44
N LYS A 215 -27.92 -24.63 6.19
CA LYS A 215 -26.97 -24.48 5.08
C LYS A 215 -26.71 -23.01 4.74
N ARG A 216 -27.73 -22.15 4.75
CA ARG A 216 -27.60 -20.71 4.52
C ARG A 216 -26.74 -20.08 5.62
N GLU A 217 -27.07 -20.33 6.88
CA GLU A 217 -26.33 -19.83 8.05
C GLU A 217 -24.87 -20.30 8.05
N ALA A 218 -24.62 -21.59 7.77
CA ALA A 218 -23.25 -22.11 7.69
C ALA A 218 -22.45 -21.46 6.56
N LEU A 219 -23.06 -21.18 5.41
CA LEU A 219 -22.41 -20.47 4.31
C LEU A 219 -22.12 -19.00 4.67
N GLU A 220 -23.04 -18.32 5.37
CA GLU A 220 -22.85 -16.95 5.85
C GLU A 220 -21.70 -16.87 6.86
N MET A 221 -21.71 -17.73 7.88
CA MET A 221 -20.65 -17.79 8.89
C MET A 221 -19.29 -18.13 8.27
N HIS A 222 -19.26 -19.08 7.33
CA HIS A 222 -18.03 -19.40 6.60
C HIS A 222 -17.50 -18.21 5.81
N GLY A 223 -18.36 -17.44 5.15
CA GLY A 223 -17.99 -16.21 4.48
C GLY A 223 -17.42 -15.18 5.45
N ILE A 224 -18.05 -14.98 6.61
CA ILE A 224 -17.62 -14.01 7.64
C ILE A 224 -16.26 -14.39 8.23
N GLU A 225 -16.03 -15.68 8.47
CA GLU A 225 -14.74 -16.18 8.94
C GLU A 225 -13.64 -15.97 7.90
N MET A 226 -13.93 -16.19 6.62
CA MET A 226 -13.00 -15.91 5.53
C MET A 226 -12.67 -14.42 5.43
N GLU A 227 -13.69 -13.55 5.43
CA GLU A 227 -13.51 -12.09 5.41
C GLU A 227 -12.60 -11.62 6.55
N LYS A 228 -12.85 -12.12 7.77
CA LYS A 228 -12.06 -11.79 8.94
C LYS A 228 -10.61 -12.25 8.81
N ALA A 229 -10.39 -13.44 8.27
CA ALA A 229 -9.03 -13.92 8.02
C ALA A 229 -8.31 -13.08 6.95
N PHE A 230 -9.00 -12.63 5.92
CA PHE A 230 -8.40 -11.78 4.88
C PHE A 230 -8.10 -10.36 5.36
N LEU A 231 -8.84 -9.82 6.35
CA LEU A 231 -8.54 -8.50 6.93
C LEU A 231 -7.48 -8.56 8.04
N TRP A 232 -7.67 -9.46 9.01
CA TRP A 232 -6.90 -9.48 10.27
C TRP A 232 -5.96 -10.68 10.44
N GLY A 233 -5.89 -11.58 9.45
CA GLY A 233 -5.03 -12.77 9.54
C GLY A 233 -3.55 -12.42 9.70
N THR A 234 -2.81 -13.34 10.34
CA THR A 234 -1.35 -13.25 10.49
C THR A 234 -0.72 -14.49 9.89
N LYS A 235 0.39 -14.30 9.17
CA LYS A 235 1.18 -15.40 8.62
C LYS A 235 1.75 -16.26 9.75
N ALA A 236 1.34 -17.52 9.82
CA ALA A 236 1.89 -18.45 10.79
C ALA A 236 1.87 -19.89 10.24
N LEU A 237 2.91 -20.64 10.57
CA LEU A 237 3.02 -22.07 10.33
C LEU A 237 3.09 -22.77 11.68
N THR A 238 2.07 -23.56 12.01
CA THR A 238 2.02 -24.37 13.23
C THR A 238 1.77 -25.84 12.88
N THR A 239 1.88 -26.72 13.87
CA THR A 239 1.49 -28.13 13.72
C THR A 239 0.11 -28.30 14.31
N GLY A 240 -0.85 -28.76 13.49
CA GLY A 240 -2.20 -29.03 13.95
C GLY A 240 -2.27 -30.26 14.86
N SER A 241 -3.39 -30.45 15.55
CA SER A 241 -3.64 -31.59 16.46
C SER A 241 -3.51 -32.97 15.78
N ASN A 242 -3.58 -33.02 14.46
CA ASN A 242 -3.38 -34.22 13.63
C ASN A 242 -1.90 -34.44 13.22
N GLY A 243 -0.95 -33.68 13.78
CA GLY A 243 0.48 -33.78 13.45
C GLY A 243 0.85 -33.31 12.04
N LYS A 244 -0.04 -32.59 11.36
CA LYS A 244 0.14 -32.04 10.00
C LYS A 244 0.33 -30.52 10.05
N PRO A 245 1.04 -29.92 9.08
CA PRO A 245 1.22 -28.46 9.05
C PRO A 245 -0.12 -27.76 8.91
N GLN A 246 -0.34 -26.78 9.78
CA GLN A 246 -1.48 -25.87 9.82
C GLN A 246 -0.96 -24.48 9.48
N ARG A 247 -1.51 -23.88 8.42
CA ARG A 247 -1.06 -22.62 7.86
C ARG A 247 -2.13 -21.56 8.04
N TYR A 248 -1.71 -20.35 8.39
CA TYR A 248 -2.55 -19.17 8.51
C TYR A 248 -2.11 -18.13 7.48
N THR A 249 -3.09 -17.58 6.76
CA THR A 249 -2.88 -16.53 5.76
C THR A 249 -2.62 -15.19 6.46
N GLN A 250 -1.67 -14.41 5.93
CA GLN A 250 -1.57 -13.00 6.26
C GLN A 250 -2.77 -12.25 5.66
N GLY A 251 -3.42 -11.44 6.49
CA GLY A 251 -4.47 -10.52 6.07
C GLY A 251 -3.89 -9.16 5.66
N LEU A 252 -4.73 -8.34 5.06
CA LEU A 252 -4.38 -7.04 4.51
C LEU A 252 -3.76 -6.11 5.56
N ILE A 253 -4.32 -6.05 6.77
CA ILE A 253 -3.82 -5.16 7.83
C ILE A 253 -2.41 -5.58 8.27
N GLY A 254 -2.16 -6.89 8.34
CA GLY A 254 -0.82 -7.41 8.66
C GLY A 254 0.20 -7.09 7.57
N ALA A 255 -0.21 -7.09 6.30
CA ALA A 255 0.65 -6.71 5.17
C ALA A 255 0.90 -5.20 5.10
N ILE A 256 -0.09 -4.37 5.44
CA ILE A 256 0.12 -2.90 5.50
C ILE A 256 1.05 -2.55 6.65
N LYS A 257 0.92 -3.20 7.82
CA LYS A 257 1.78 -2.94 8.99
C LYS A 257 3.24 -3.33 8.80
N SER A 258 3.57 -4.23 7.87
CA SER A 258 4.97 -4.56 7.58
C SER A 258 5.67 -3.44 6.81
N GLU A 259 4.92 -2.57 6.15
CA GLU A 259 5.43 -1.34 5.55
C GLU A 259 5.32 -0.22 6.60
N SER A 260 6.46 0.29 7.09
CA SER A 260 6.55 1.08 8.33
C SER A 260 5.75 2.39 8.33
N ASP A 261 5.44 2.95 7.16
CA ASP A 261 5.03 4.35 7.04
C ASP A 261 3.55 4.54 6.69
N SER A 262 2.77 3.46 6.63
CA SER A 262 1.37 3.49 6.17
C SER A 262 0.32 3.29 7.27
N VAL A 263 0.74 3.20 8.53
CA VAL A 263 -0.16 2.93 9.66
C VAL A 263 0.02 3.96 10.76
N SER A 264 -1.08 4.62 11.09
CA SER A 264 -1.12 5.60 12.17
C SER A 264 -2.27 5.35 13.13
N ASN A 265 -2.07 5.82 14.35
CA ASN A 265 -3.10 5.86 15.37
C ASN A 265 -3.07 7.24 16.00
N TYR A 266 -4.14 8.02 15.80
CA TYR A 266 -4.25 9.40 16.28
C TYR A 266 -3.87 9.57 17.77
N VAL A 267 -4.16 8.59 18.63
CA VAL A 267 -3.86 8.68 20.07
C VAL A 267 -2.36 8.52 20.37
N LEU A 268 -1.61 7.86 19.50
CA LEU A 268 -0.19 7.57 19.66
C LEU A 268 0.68 8.42 18.72
N ASP A 269 0.06 9.33 17.97
CA ASP A 269 0.74 10.18 17.00
C ASP A 269 1.38 11.36 17.74
N GLU A 270 2.71 11.43 17.73
CA GLU A 270 3.48 12.42 18.50
C GLU A 270 3.16 13.86 18.03
N ASP A 271 2.79 14.05 16.76
CA ASP A 271 2.46 15.35 16.18
C ASP A 271 1.13 15.91 16.73
N PHE A 272 0.25 15.05 17.25
CA PHE A 272 -1.10 15.42 17.71
C PHE A 272 -1.35 15.13 19.18
N ASP A 273 -0.31 14.73 19.94
CA ASP A 273 -0.42 14.41 21.35
C ASP A 273 -0.97 15.61 22.16
N GLY A 274 -1.88 15.33 23.10
CA GLY A 274 -2.56 16.34 23.90
C GLY A 274 -3.66 17.15 23.19
N THR A 275 -3.89 16.98 21.88
CA THR A 275 -5.01 17.62 21.18
C THR A 275 -6.28 16.75 21.24
N THR A 276 -7.45 17.38 21.38
CA THR A 276 -8.72 16.64 21.27
C THR A 276 -9.05 16.39 19.81
N TRP A 277 -9.74 15.29 19.52
CA TRP A 277 -10.15 14.91 18.14
C TRP A 277 -10.82 16.05 17.35
N LEU A 278 -11.58 16.94 18.00
CA LEU A 278 -12.26 18.05 17.33
C LEU A 278 -11.31 19.18 16.89
N ASN A 279 -10.17 19.30 17.57
CA ASN A 279 -9.20 20.36 17.30
C ASN A 279 -8.11 19.93 16.31
N GLY A 280 -7.65 18.67 16.36
CA GLY A 280 -6.55 18.18 15.52
C GLY A 280 -6.90 17.02 14.59
N GLY A 281 -8.14 16.52 14.62
CA GLY A 281 -8.55 15.36 13.81
C GLY A 281 -8.65 15.63 12.31
N GLU A 282 -8.88 16.89 11.90
CA GLU A 282 -8.92 17.31 10.49
C GLU A 282 -7.52 17.30 9.88
N ASP A 283 -6.58 18.02 10.49
CA ASP A 283 -5.17 18.06 10.06
C ASP A 283 -4.54 16.66 9.99
N TRP A 284 -4.86 15.80 10.95
CA TRP A 284 -4.44 14.40 10.93
C TRP A 284 -5.02 13.66 9.72
N LEU A 285 -6.33 13.79 9.48
CA LEU A 285 -6.99 13.12 8.36
C LEU A 285 -6.45 13.60 7.02
N ASP A 286 -6.19 14.89 6.86
CA ASP A 286 -5.63 15.47 5.63
C ASP A 286 -4.18 15.02 5.40
N LYS A 287 -3.34 15.00 6.44
CA LYS A 287 -1.97 14.46 6.37
C LYS A 287 -1.97 13.02 5.86
N TRP A 288 -2.82 12.16 6.42
CA TRP A 288 -2.89 10.75 6.02
C TRP A 288 -3.58 10.55 4.66
N LEU A 289 -4.56 11.38 4.30
CA LEU A 289 -5.11 11.35 2.95
C LEU A 289 -4.06 11.73 1.91
N GLU A 290 -3.22 12.75 2.15
CA GLU A 290 -2.13 13.10 1.24
C GLU A 290 -1.18 11.91 1.02
N ILE A 291 -0.71 11.26 2.10
CA ILE A 291 0.19 10.10 1.99
C ILE A 291 -0.46 8.95 1.20
N ILE A 292 -1.74 8.68 1.47
CA ILE A 292 -2.49 7.61 0.78
C ILE A 292 -2.69 7.96 -0.70
N PHE A 293 -3.03 9.21 -1.04
CA PHE A 293 -3.28 9.64 -2.42
C PHE A 293 -2.01 10.00 -3.20
N ARG A 294 -0.86 10.16 -2.54
CA ARG A 294 0.43 10.49 -3.16
C ARG A 294 0.80 9.58 -4.33
N HIS A 295 0.39 8.31 -4.24
CA HIS A 295 0.58 7.33 -5.30
C HIS A 295 -0.78 6.83 -5.80
N GLY A 296 -0.92 6.51 -7.08
CA GLY A 296 -2.11 5.82 -7.60
C GLY A 296 -3.26 6.72 -8.06
N SER A 297 -4.49 6.27 -7.87
CA SER A 297 -5.71 6.86 -8.45
C SER A 297 -6.33 7.92 -7.56
N ASP A 298 -6.91 8.97 -8.17
CA ASP A 298 -7.66 10.06 -7.55
C ASP A 298 -8.88 9.59 -6.74
N THR A 299 -9.35 8.36 -6.96
CA THR A 299 -10.48 7.78 -6.22
C THR A 299 -10.10 6.47 -5.55
N ARG A 300 -10.29 6.39 -4.24
CA ARG A 300 -10.06 5.20 -3.41
C ARG A 300 -11.28 4.87 -2.56
N MET A 301 -11.52 3.58 -2.33
CA MET A 301 -12.60 3.09 -1.46
C MET A 301 -12.04 2.77 -0.07
N GLY A 302 -12.56 3.41 0.96
CA GLY A 302 -12.19 3.17 2.35
C GLY A 302 -13.14 2.18 3.04
N PHE A 303 -12.58 1.17 3.71
CA PHE A 303 -13.33 0.31 4.64
C PHE A 303 -13.17 0.85 6.06
N VAL A 304 -14.27 1.32 6.65
CA VAL A 304 -14.24 1.99 7.95
C VAL A 304 -15.24 1.38 8.92
N GLY A 305 -14.83 1.27 10.18
CA GLY A 305 -15.73 0.86 11.26
C GLY A 305 -16.74 1.96 11.62
N SER A 306 -17.83 1.59 12.29
CA SER A 306 -18.87 2.52 12.74
C SER A 306 -18.34 3.64 13.65
N GLY A 307 -17.30 3.36 14.45
CA GLY A 307 -16.64 4.36 15.29
C GLY A 307 -15.92 5.44 14.49
N ALA A 308 -15.20 5.06 13.42
CA ALA A 308 -14.52 6.01 12.54
C ALA A 308 -15.54 6.87 11.76
N LEU A 309 -16.63 6.26 11.27
CA LEU A 309 -17.73 7.01 10.65
C LEU A 309 -18.36 8.03 11.61
N LEU A 310 -18.54 7.67 12.88
CA LEU A 310 -19.05 8.58 13.89
C LEU A 310 -18.06 9.71 14.20
N ALA A 311 -16.75 9.43 14.20
CA ALA A 311 -15.70 10.43 14.39
C ALA A 311 -15.65 11.45 13.24
N ILE A 312 -15.77 10.99 11.99
CA ILE A 312 -15.89 11.84 10.80
C ILE A 312 -17.16 12.68 10.86
N ASN A 313 -18.30 12.07 11.22
CA ASN A 313 -19.56 12.81 11.37
C ASN A 313 -19.51 13.87 12.48
N LYS A 314 -18.72 13.65 13.55
CA LYS A 314 -18.51 14.64 14.61
C LYS A 314 -17.70 15.84 14.11
N LEU A 315 -16.65 15.61 13.32
CA LEU A 315 -15.86 16.67 12.68
C LEU A 315 -16.74 17.51 11.74
N ILE A 316 -17.53 16.86 10.88
CA ILE A 316 -18.45 17.54 9.96
C ILE A 316 -19.47 18.40 10.71
N LYS A 317 -19.99 17.93 11.86
CA LYS A 317 -20.97 18.69 12.65
C LYS A 317 -20.36 19.89 13.37
N ASP A 318 -19.10 19.80 13.78
CA ASP A 318 -18.38 20.87 14.47
C ASP A 318 -17.99 21.99 13.50
N ARG A 319 -17.54 21.62 12.29
CA ARG A 319 -17.06 22.56 11.26
C ARG A 319 -18.10 22.95 10.21
N GLY A 320 -19.24 22.26 10.17
CA GLY A 320 -20.32 22.52 9.22
C GLY A 320 -21.05 23.83 9.52
N HIS A 321 -20.85 24.84 8.68
CA HIS A 321 -21.64 26.07 8.71
C HIS A 321 -22.89 25.94 7.84
N PHE A 322 -24.06 26.19 8.43
CA PHE A 322 -25.34 26.25 7.73
C PHE A 322 -25.79 27.71 7.63
N GLU A 323 -25.73 28.29 6.43
CA GLU A 323 -26.34 29.58 6.15
C GLU A 323 -27.83 29.38 5.80
N PHE A 324 -28.72 29.91 6.63
CA PHE A 324 -30.12 30.04 6.31
C PHE A 324 -30.35 31.40 5.63
N SER A 325 -30.46 31.44 4.30
CA SER A 325 -30.95 32.65 3.63
C SER A 325 -32.49 32.68 3.73
N GLU A 326 -33.05 33.65 4.45
CA GLU A 326 -34.48 33.92 4.34
C GLU A 326 -34.79 34.39 2.91
N LYS A 327 -35.57 33.59 2.17
CA LYS A 327 -36.19 34.06 0.93
C LYS A 327 -37.22 35.12 1.31
N THR A 328 -36.84 36.38 1.12
CA THR A 328 -37.75 37.53 1.19
C THR A 328 -38.72 37.53 0.01
#